data_AF-A0A453I8V0-F1
#
_entry.id   AF-A0A453I8V0-F1
#
_cell.length_a   1.000
_cell.length_b   1.000
_cell.length_c   1.000
_cell.angle_alpha   90.00
_cell.angle_beta   90.00
_cell.angle_gamma   90.00
#
_symmetry.space_group_name_H-M   'P 1'
#
loop_
_entity.id
_entity.type
_entity.pdbx_description
1 polymer ?
#
loop_
_entity_poly.entity_id
_entity_poly.type
_entity_poly.pdbx_seq_one_letter_code
_entity_poly.pdbx_strand_id
1 'polypeptide(L)'
;MEMIPPAAAAAAPPRRGGAVTEEERQRKRKTSNRLSAQRSRVKRQQREDNLAARVAQLSIDNEAMRVTTGLVQQQCSLVEQQNRVLFADARCLYSLLQQQNSQLRLLGQITGVPMDVQEIPVHLTQLYGGLQTPPAPPLSFPPEIQMMFQPEQLDDIMDDAGSLPWL
;
A
#
# COMPACT_ATOMS: atom_id res chain seq x y z
N MET A 1 -96.86 -31.44 19.56
CA MET A 1 -95.54 -32.00 19.20
C MET A 1 -95.30 -31.63 17.75
N GLU A 2 -94.77 -30.43 17.50
CA GLU A 2 -94.21 -30.05 16.20
C GLU A 2 -92.88 -29.34 16.48
N MET A 3 -91.81 -29.95 15.99
CA MET A 3 -90.43 -29.50 16.15
C MET A 3 -90.06 -28.75 14.87
N ILE A 4 -89.76 -27.46 14.99
CA ILE A 4 -89.30 -26.59 13.89
C ILE A 4 -87.79 -26.89 13.64
N PRO A 5 -87.37 -27.24 12.41
CA PRO A 5 -85.96 -27.52 12.12
C PRO A 5 -85.12 -26.23 11.99
N PRO A 6 -83.81 -26.27 12.35
CA PRO A 6 -82.95 -25.10 12.35
C PRO A 6 -82.47 -24.69 10.94
N ALA A 7 -82.32 -23.38 10.76
CA ALA A 7 -81.93 -22.71 9.52
C ALA A 7 -80.59 -23.23 8.97
N ALA A 8 -80.60 -23.61 7.69
CA ALA A 8 -79.43 -24.03 6.93
C ALA A 8 -78.40 -22.89 6.84
N ALA A 9 -77.17 -23.17 7.26
CA ALA A 9 -76.02 -22.30 7.04
C ALA A 9 -75.82 -22.06 5.54
N ALA A 10 -75.96 -20.82 5.11
CA ALA A 10 -75.70 -20.39 3.75
C ALA A 10 -74.25 -20.70 3.37
N ALA A 11 -74.07 -21.62 2.42
CA ALA A 11 -72.78 -21.94 1.84
C ALA A 11 -72.24 -20.74 1.05
N ALA A 12 -71.08 -20.23 1.47
CA ALA A 12 -70.31 -19.25 0.70
C ALA A 12 -69.97 -19.82 -0.69
N PRO A 13 -69.96 -19.00 -1.76
CA PRO A 13 -69.70 -19.50 -3.10
C PRO A 13 -68.27 -20.07 -3.21
N PRO A 14 -68.06 -21.12 -4.03
CA PRO A 14 -66.73 -21.68 -4.23
C PRO A 14 -65.83 -20.61 -4.85
N ARG A 15 -64.72 -20.29 -4.17
CA ARG A 15 -63.64 -19.52 -4.77
C ARG A 15 -63.23 -20.26 -6.05
N ARG A 16 -63.45 -19.62 -7.20
CA ARG A 16 -62.91 -20.02 -8.51
C ARG A 16 -61.37 -19.95 -8.47
N GLY A 17 -60.74 -20.87 -7.74
CA GLY A 17 -59.35 -21.22 -7.94
C GLY A 17 -59.33 -22.25 -9.05
N GLY A 18 -59.15 -21.79 -10.31
CA GLY A 18 -58.94 -22.70 -11.43
C GLY A 18 -57.80 -23.64 -11.09
N ALA A 19 -58.06 -24.95 -11.08
CA ALA A 19 -57.04 -25.96 -10.92
C ALA A 19 -56.06 -25.82 -12.09
N VAL A 20 -54.92 -25.19 -11.83
CA VAL A 20 -53.80 -25.12 -12.78
C VAL A 20 -53.45 -26.56 -13.12
N THR A 21 -53.62 -26.94 -14.38
CA THR A 21 -53.30 -28.30 -14.81
C THR A 21 -51.80 -28.54 -14.63
N GLU A 22 -51.39 -29.78 -14.33
CA GLU A 22 -49.98 -30.12 -14.13
C GLU A 22 -49.11 -29.71 -15.34
N GLU A 23 -49.68 -29.76 -16.55
CA GLU A 23 -49.05 -29.27 -17.77
C GLU A 23 -48.78 -27.75 -17.75
N GLU A 24 -49.74 -26.95 -17.29
CA GLU A 24 -49.58 -25.50 -17.17
C GLU A 24 -48.51 -25.15 -16.12
N ARG A 25 -48.46 -25.92 -15.03
CA ARG A 25 -47.40 -25.80 -14.01
C ARG A 25 -46.02 -26.11 -14.58
N GLN A 26 -45.89 -27.18 -15.36
CA GLN A 26 -44.64 -27.54 -16.02
C GLN A 26 -44.20 -26.49 -17.05
N ARG A 27 -45.13 -25.94 -17.84
CA ARG A 27 -44.85 -24.84 -18.78
C ARG A 27 -44.31 -23.61 -18.04
N LYS A 28 -44.96 -23.19 -16.94
CA LYS A 28 -44.50 -22.07 -16.09
C LYS A 28 -43.13 -22.32 -15.44
N ARG A 29 -42.85 -23.56 -15.02
CA ARG A 29 -41.52 -23.94 -14.49
C ARG A 29 -40.43 -23.85 -15.55
N LYS A 30 -40.69 -24.32 -16.78
CA LYS A 30 -39.72 -24.21 -17.88
C LYS A 30 -39.42 -22.76 -18.23
N THR A 31 -40.44 -21.90 -18.31
CA THR A 31 -40.23 -20.47 -18.59
C THR A 31 -39.51 -19.77 -17.43
N SER A 32 -39.89 -20.05 -16.19
CA SER A 32 -39.22 -19.51 -15.00
C SER A 32 -37.76 -19.96 -14.89
N ASN A 33 -37.46 -21.25 -15.04
CA ASN A 33 -36.09 -21.76 -15.04
C ASN A 33 -35.25 -21.18 -16.17
N ARG A 34 -35.83 -21.01 -17.37
CA ARG A 34 -35.13 -20.36 -18.49
C ARG A 34 -34.73 -18.93 -18.13
N LEU A 35 -35.66 -18.15 -17.57
CA LEU A 35 -35.41 -16.79 -17.12
C LEU A 35 -34.39 -16.75 -15.96
N SER A 36 -34.48 -17.66 -15.00
CA SER A 36 -33.54 -17.75 -13.87
C SER A 36 -32.14 -18.12 -14.33
N ALA A 37 -32.00 -19.09 -15.26
CA ALA A 37 -30.71 -19.45 -15.83
C ALA A 37 -30.08 -18.29 -16.61
N GLN A 38 -30.88 -17.56 -17.40
CA GLN A 38 -30.42 -16.36 -18.11
C GLN A 38 -29.96 -15.28 -17.12
N ARG A 39 -30.76 -14.98 -16.08
CA ARG A 39 -30.39 -14.02 -15.03
C ARG A 39 -29.11 -14.41 -14.30
N SER A 40 -28.94 -15.68 -13.97
CA SER A 40 -27.72 -16.18 -13.33
C SER A 40 -26.49 -16.03 -14.23
N ARG A 41 -26.63 -16.30 -15.54
CA ARG A 41 -25.53 -16.09 -16.52
C ARG A 41 -25.15 -14.62 -16.61
N VAL A 42 -26.12 -13.71 -16.76
CA VAL A 42 -25.87 -12.26 -16.81
C VAL A 42 -25.24 -11.76 -15.51
N LYS A 43 -25.74 -12.21 -14.36
CA LYS A 43 -25.17 -11.84 -13.06
C LYS A 43 -23.72 -12.32 -12.89
N ARG A 44 -23.40 -13.51 -13.41
CA ARG A 44 -22.03 -14.01 -13.44
C ARG A 44 -21.15 -13.16 -14.35
N GLN A 45 -21.59 -12.87 -15.57
CA GLN A 45 -20.86 -12.00 -16.50
C GLN A 45 -20.58 -10.63 -15.88
N GLN A 46 -21.59 -9.98 -15.30
CA GLN A 46 -21.42 -8.69 -14.61
C GLN A 46 -20.40 -8.75 -13.47
N ARG A 47 -20.31 -9.88 -12.75
CA ARG A 47 -19.28 -10.05 -11.71
C ARG A 47 -17.89 -10.15 -12.31
N GLU A 48 -17.75 -10.92 -13.38
CA GLU A 48 -16.48 -11.07 -14.11
C GLU A 48 -16.04 -9.72 -14.69
N ASP A 49 -16.95 -8.97 -15.32
CA ASP A 49 -16.69 -7.63 -15.86
C ASP A 49 -16.28 -6.63 -14.75
N ASN A 50 -16.97 -6.66 -13.60
CA ASN A 50 -16.63 -5.81 -12.45
C ASN A 50 -15.25 -6.15 -11.87
N LEU A 51 -14.89 -7.43 -11.79
CA LEU A 51 -13.56 -7.86 -11.34
C LEU A 51 -12.49 -7.40 -12.33
N ALA A 52 -12.72 -7.55 -13.64
CA ALA A 52 -11.79 -7.09 -14.67
C ALA A 52 -11.57 -5.57 -14.59
N ALA A 53 -12.64 -4.79 -14.41
CA ALA A 53 -12.54 -3.35 -14.20
C ALA A 53 -11.75 -3.00 -12.92
N ARG A 54 -11.94 -3.77 -11.84
CA ARG A 54 -11.20 -3.55 -10.60
C ARG A 54 -9.71 -3.86 -10.75
N VAL A 55 -9.34 -4.93 -11.45
CA VAL A 55 -7.94 -5.25 -11.74
C VAL A 55 -7.29 -4.16 -12.58
N ALA A 56 -7.97 -3.68 -13.62
CA ALA A 56 -7.47 -2.59 -14.45
C ALA A 56 -7.22 -1.32 -13.63
N GLN A 57 -8.17 -0.96 -12.74
CA GLN A 57 -7.99 0.20 -11.85
C GLN A 57 -6.80 0.00 -10.90
N LEU A 58 -6.71 -1.16 -10.24
CA LEU A 58 -5.59 -1.46 -9.33
C LEU A 58 -4.23 -1.45 -10.05
N SER A 59 -4.19 -1.88 -11.31
CA SER A 59 -2.97 -1.81 -12.13
C SER A 59 -2.53 -0.37 -12.36
N ILE A 60 -3.47 0.53 -12.67
CA ILE A 60 -3.19 1.96 -12.85
C ILE A 60 -2.73 2.58 -11.53
N ASP A 61 -3.44 2.28 -10.43
CA ASP A 61 -3.12 2.81 -9.11
C ASP A 61 -1.72 2.35 -8.65
N ASN A 62 -1.38 1.08 -8.86
CA ASN A 62 -0.07 0.52 -8.55
C ASN A 62 1.04 1.21 -9.36
N GLU A 63 0.83 1.44 -10.66
CA GLU A 63 1.84 2.13 -11.48
C GLU A 63 2.04 3.58 -11.03
N ALA A 64 0.96 4.29 -10.70
CA ALA A 64 1.05 5.64 -10.14
C ALA A 64 1.80 5.66 -8.80
N MET A 65 1.53 4.68 -7.92
CA MET A 65 2.27 4.52 -6.66
C MET A 65 3.75 4.19 -6.91
N ARG A 66 4.06 3.41 -7.94
CA ARG A 66 5.43 3.06 -8.32
C ARG A 66 6.23 4.29 -8.75
N VAL A 67 5.66 5.11 -9.62
CA VAL A 67 6.28 6.37 -10.09
C VAL A 67 6.51 7.34 -8.94
N THR A 68 5.50 7.56 -8.09
CA THR A 68 5.61 8.49 -6.95
C THR A 68 6.66 8.01 -5.94
N THR A 69 6.69 6.71 -5.64
CA THR A 69 7.70 6.12 -4.75
C THR A 69 9.11 6.26 -5.33
N GLY A 70 9.30 5.99 -6.62
CA GLY A 70 10.58 6.16 -7.29
C GLY A 70 11.09 7.61 -7.23
N LEU A 71 10.21 8.59 -7.43
CA LEU A 71 10.56 10.00 -7.31
C LEU A 71 11.00 10.37 -5.87
N VAL A 72 10.26 9.90 -4.86
CA VAL A 72 10.59 10.15 -3.45
C VAL A 72 11.92 9.49 -3.08
N GLN A 73 12.19 8.27 -3.56
CA GLN A 73 13.48 7.60 -3.34
C GLN A 73 14.65 8.38 -3.93
N GLN A 74 14.50 8.94 -5.14
CA GLN A 74 15.52 9.80 -5.74
C GLN A 74 15.77 11.07 -4.91
N GLN A 75 14.70 11.72 -4.43
CA GLN A 75 14.81 12.89 -3.56
C GLN A 75 15.49 12.57 -2.24
N CYS A 76 15.12 11.46 -1.59
CA CYS A 76 15.78 10.98 -0.37
C CYS A 76 17.27 10.73 -0.62
N SER A 77 17.63 10.07 -1.72
CA SER A 77 19.03 9.81 -2.09
C SER A 77 19.83 11.10 -2.26
N LEU A 78 19.24 12.13 -2.87
CA LEU A 78 19.87 13.44 -3.02
C LEU A 78 20.10 14.11 -1.66
N VAL A 79 19.09 14.11 -0.78
CA VAL A 79 19.19 14.69 0.57
C VAL A 79 20.23 13.93 1.41
N GLU A 80 20.30 12.60 1.27
CA GLU A 80 21.32 11.79 1.92
C GLU A 80 22.73 12.15 1.45
N GLN A 81 22.93 12.34 0.15
CA GLN A 81 24.21 12.80 -0.39
C GLN A 81 24.58 14.18 0.17
N GLN A 82 23.64 15.12 0.19
CA GLN A 82 23.84 16.45 0.77
C GLN A 82 24.20 16.37 2.25
N ASN A 83 23.50 15.54 3.03
CA ASN A 83 23.79 15.31 4.44
C ASN A 83 25.20 14.73 4.65
N ARG A 84 25.66 13.82 3.78
CA ARG A 84 27.04 13.30 3.85
C ARG A 84 28.08 14.40 3.62
N VAL A 85 27.83 15.30 2.66
CA VAL A 85 28.72 16.44 2.41
C VAL A 85 28.74 17.39 3.60
N LEU A 86 27.56 17.81 4.10
CA LEU A 86 27.46 18.68 5.28
C LEU A 86 28.10 18.06 6.52
N PHE A 87 27.98 16.74 6.70
CA PHE A 87 28.62 16.03 7.79
C PHE A 87 30.14 16.03 7.65
N ALA A 88 30.67 15.83 6.44
CA ALA A 88 32.11 15.92 6.18
C ALA A 88 32.65 17.34 6.45
N ASP A 89 31.92 18.36 6.01
CA ASP A 89 32.28 19.76 6.25
C ASP A 89 32.27 20.10 7.75
N ALA A 90 31.24 19.67 8.48
CA ALA A 90 31.16 19.86 9.92
C ALA A 90 32.33 19.19 10.68
N ARG A 91 32.76 18.01 10.24
CA ARG A 91 33.97 17.36 10.78
C ARG A 91 35.24 18.13 10.49
N CYS A 92 35.38 18.65 9.27
CA CYS A 92 36.51 19.49 8.91
C CYS A 92 36.60 20.71 9.84
N LEU A 93 35.49 21.42 10.00
CA LEU A 93 35.39 22.57 10.90
C LEU A 93 35.68 22.21 12.36
N TYR A 94 35.16 21.08 12.86
CA TYR A 94 35.48 20.57 14.20
C TYR A 94 36.98 20.33 14.37
N SER A 95 37.63 19.67 13.41
CA SER A 95 39.06 19.38 13.46
C SER A 95 39.91 20.65 13.45
N LEU A 96 39.50 21.65 12.65
CA LEU A 96 40.16 22.96 12.59
C LEU A 96 40.02 23.71 13.92
N LEU A 97 38.82 23.71 14.52
CA LEU A 97 38.59 24.32 15.82
C LEU A 97 39.47 23.66 16.90
N GLN A 98 39.54 22.33 16.91
CA GLN A 98 40.40 21.58 17.83
C GLN A 98 41.87 21.93 17.65
N GLN A 99 42.33 22.04 16.40
CA GLN A 99 43.70 22.46 16.08
C GLN A 99 43.99 23.88 16.56
N GLN A 100 43.10 24.84 16.31
CA GLN A 100 43.30 26.23 16.76
C GLN A 100 43.32 26.31 18.28
N ASN A 101 42.40 25.62 18.95
CA ASN A 101 42.39 25.55 20.42
C ASN A 101 43.68 24.95 20.98
N SER A 102 44.26 23.92 20.34
CA SER A 102 45.53 23.33 20.78
C SER A 102 46.71 24.28 20.54
N GLN A 103 46.73 25.01 19.43
CA GLN A 103 47.74 26.03 19.14
C GLN A 103 47.72 27.19 20.15
N LEU A 104 46.53 27.67 20.52
CA LEU A 104 46.39 28.72 21.54
C LEU A 104 46.88 28.27 22.92
N ARG A 105 46.58 27.01 23.29
CA ARG A 105 47.10 26.42 24.54
C ARG A 105 48.62 26.31 24.52
N LEU A 106 49.21 25.87 23.42
CA LEU A 106 50.66 25.80 23.24
C LEU A 106 51.30 27.20 23.31
N LEU A 107 50.72 28.19 22.64
CA LEU A 107 51.22 29.56 22.67
C LEU A 107 51.20 30.13 24.10
N GLY A 108 50.13 29.91 24.86
CA GLY A 108 50.05 30.34 26.26
C GLY A 108 51.13 29.68 27.15
N GLN A 109 51.48 28.42 26.88
CA GLN A 109 52.58 27.75 27.56
C GLN A 109 53.94 28.38 27.22
N ILE A 110 54.16 28.75 25.96
CA ILE A 110 55.42 29.36 25.49
C ILE A 110 55.57 30.79 26.03
N THR A 111 54.50 31.59 26.03
CA THR A 111 54.55 33.00 26.46
C THR A 111 54.45 33.16 27.97
N GLY A 112 54.11 32.09 28.70
CA GLY A 112 53.85 32.14 30.15
C GLY A 112 52.56 32.87 30.50
N VAL A 113 51.72 33.19 29.51
CA VAL A 113 50.42 33.85 29.72
C VAL A 113 49.31 32.82 29.55
N PRO A 114 48.50 32.57 30.60
CA PRO A 114 47.38 31.65 30.48
C PRO A 114 46.35 32.21 29.49
N MET A 115 46.15 31.48 28.39
CA MET A 115 45.10 31.77 27.42
C MET A 115 43.82 31.03 27.83
N ASP A 116 42.71 31.77 28.00
CA ASP A 116 41.39 31.21 28.31
C ASP A 116 40.73 30.62 27.07
N VAL A 117 41.10 29.38 26.74
CA VAL A 117 40.60 28.65 25.57
C VAL A 117 39.36 27.85 25.96
N GLN A 118 38.20 28.26 25.44
CA GLN A 118 36.94 27.54 25.65
C GLN A 118 37.04 26.09 25.18
N GLU A 119 36.46 25.18 25.96
CA GLU A 119 36.35 23.77 25.58
C GLU A 119 35.29 23.58 24.50
N ILE A 120 35.57 22.66 23.58
CA ILE A 120 34.58 22.31 22.56
C ILE A 120 33.43 21.55 23.25
N PRO A 121 32.17 21.96 23.06
CA PRO A 121 31.03 21.29 23.67
C PRO A 121 31.03 19.78 23.42
N VAL A 122 30.75 19.00 24.47
CA VAL A 122 30.82 17.52 24.46
C VAL A 122 29.99 16.89 23.34
N HIS A 123 28.81 17.45 23.02
CA HIS A 123 27.95 16.93 21.95
C HIS A 123 28.59 17.06 20.56
N LEU A 124 29.38 18.11 20.31
CA LEU A 124 30.11 18.27 19.04
C LEU A 124 31.25 17.27 18.96
N THR A 125 31.93 17.00 20.07
CA THR A 125 32.95 15.95 20.15
C THR A 125 32.36 14.56 19.91
N GLN A 126 31.15 14.28 20.43
CA GLN A 126 30.46 13.02 20.20
C GLN A 126 30.06 12.84 18.72
N LEU A 127 29.56 13.90 18.07
CA LEU A 127 29.06 13.84 16.70
C LEU A 127 30.19 13.88 15.65
N TYR A 128 31.20 14.73 15.85
CA TYR A 128 32.19 15.06 14.83
C TYR A 128 33.62 14.65 15.20
N GLY A 129 33.87 14.23 16.45
CA GLY A 129 35.20 13.90 16.96
C GLY A 129 35.67 12.45 16.77
N GLY A 130 34.79 11.49 16.43
CA GLY A 130 35.15 10.06 16.23
C GLY A 130 35.35 9.67 14.76
N LEU A 131 35.65 8.41 14.43
CA LEU A 131 35.64 7.87 13.04
C LEU A 131 34.22 7.54 12.52
N GLN A 132 33.18 7.91 13.27
CA GLN A 132 31.80 7.57 12.92
C GLN A 132 31.47 8.14 11.53
N THR A 133 31.13 7.23 10.61
CA THR A 133 30.42 7.58 9.39
C THR A 133 29.05 8.16 9.79
N PRO A 134 28.48 9.08 9.00
CA PRO A 134 27.13 9.56 9.27
C PRO A 134 26.20 8.35 9.46
N PRO A 135 25.30 8.36 10.46
CA PRO A 135 24.44 7.21 10.74
C PRO A 135 23.73 6.81 9.44
N ALA A 136 23.85 5.53 9.07
CA ALA A 136 23.20 5.01 7.88
C ALA A 136 21.69 5.29 7.99
N PRO A 137 21.08 5.92 6.97
CA PRO A 137 19.69 6.30 7.05
C PRO A 137 18.82 5.04 7.12
N PRO A 138 17.71 5.07 7.88
CA PRO A 138 16.79 3.94 8.02
C PRO A 138 15.95 3.66 6.76
N LEU A 139 16.20 4.34 5.65
CA LEU A 139 15.30 4.41 4.49
C LEU A 139 15.78 3.62 3.26
N SER A 140 16.87 2.88 3.37
CA SER A 140 17.16 1.85 2.38
C SER A 140 16.08 0.79 2.48
N PHE A 141 15.10 0.83 1.56
CA PHE A 141 14.20 -0.30 1.39
C PHE A 141 15.03 -1.58 1.23
N PRO A 142 14.57 -2.72 1.75
CA PRO A 142 15.15 -4.02 1.45
C PRO A 142 15.37 -4.16 -0.07
N PRO A 143 16.48 -4.80 -0.51
CA PRO A 143 16.83 -4.89 -1.92
C PRO A 143 15.70 -5.48 -2.77
N GLU A 144 14.89 -6.38 -2.20
CA GLU A 144 13.71 -6.97 -2.84
C GLU A 144 12.67 -5.90 -3.21
N ILE A 145 12.39 -4.98 -2.28
CA ILE A 145 11.45 -3.88 -2.49
C ILE A 145 12.05 -2.88 -3.48
N GLN A 146 13.37 -2.66 -3.45
CA GLN A 146 14.05 -1.76 -4.38
C GLN A 146 14.02 -2.28 -5.82
N MET A 147 14.11 -3.61 -6.02
CA MET A 147 13.99 -4.25 -7.34
C MET A 147 12.60 -4.10 -7.97
N MET A 148 11.52 -4.09 -7.17
CA MET A 148 10.15 -3.88 -7.67
C MET A 148 9.94 -2.50 -8.32
N PHE A 149 10.77 -1.51 -7.97
CA PHE A 149 10.73 -0.17 -8.54
C PHE A 149 11.67 0.02 -9.74
N GLN A 150 12.39 -1.02 -10.17
CA GLN A 150 13.24 -0.95 -11.36
C GLN A 150 12.45 -1.36 -12.62
N PRO A 151 12.50 -0.57 -13.71
CA PRO A 151 11.70 -0.79 -14.92
C PRO A 151 12.18 -1.98 -15.76
N GLU A 152 13.44 -2.41 -15.61
CA GLU A 152 14.10 -3.39 -16.50
C GLU A 152 13.76 -4.86 -16.20
N GLN A 153 13.02 -5.17 -15.13
CA GLN A 153 12.75 -6.56 -14.69
C GLN A 153 11.29 -7.01 -14.88
N LEU A 154 10.40 -6.13 -15.37
CA LEU A 154 8.98 -6.46 -15.49
C LEU A 154 8.63 -7.23 -16.77
N ASP A 155 9.38 -7.03 -17.87
CA ASP A 155 9.20 -7.84 -19.08
C ASP A 155 9.49 -9.31 -18.79
N ASP A 156 10.55 -9.61 -18.01
CA ASP A 156 10.89 -10.97 -17.58
C ASP A 156 9.84 -11.60 -16.63
N ILE A 157 9.21 -10.82 -15.74
CA ILE A 157 8.20 -11.32 -14.78
C ILE A 157 6.82 -11.48 -15.44
N MET A 158 6.46 -10.59 -16.38
CA MET A 158 5.21 -10.70 -17.13
C MET A 158 5.25 -11.82 -18.17
N ASP A 159 6.42 -12.12 -18.75
CA ASP A 159 6.59 -13.28 -19.64
C ASP A 159 6.56 -14.62 -18.87
N ASP A 160 7.08 -14.69 -17.64
CA ASP A 160 7.10 -15.92 -16.83
C ASP A 160 5.73 -16.24 -16.18
N ALA A 161 4.89 -15.22 -15.94
CA ALA A 161 3.52 -15.41 -15.46
C ALA A 161 2.58 -16.08 -16.48
N GLY A 162 2.96 -16.11 -17.77
CA GLY A 162 2.29 -16.86 -18.83
C GLY A 162 2.59 -18.37 -18.81
N SER A 163 3.54 -18.82 -17.98
CA SER A 163 4.04 -20.20 -17.90
C SER A 163 3.78 -20.85 -16.53
N LEU A 164 2.68 -20.49 -15.85
CA LEU A 164 2.23 -21.25 -14.69
C LEU A 164 1.25 -22.36 -15.15
N PRO A 165 1.49 -23.64 -14.83
CA PRO A 165 0.85 -24.80 -15.45
C PRO A 165 -0.60 -25.06 -14.95
N TRP A 166 -1.35 -24.03 -14.57
CA TRP A 166 -2.73 -24.18 -14.11
C TRP A 166 -3.71 -23.06 -14.54
N LEU A 167 -3.39 -22.31 -15.59
CA LEU A 167 -4.40 -21.70 -16.46
C LEU A 167 -4.63 -22.58 -17.69
#